data_AF-A0AAD9LXM1-F1
#
_entry.id   AF-A0AAD9LXM1-F1
#
_cell.length_a   1.000
_cell.length_b   1.000
_cell.length_c   1.000
_cell.angle_alpha   90.00
_cell.angle_beta   90.00
_cell.angle_gamma   90.00
#
_symmetry.space_group_name_H-M   'P 1'
#
loop_
_entity.id
_entity.type
_entity.pdbx_description
1 polymer ?
#
loop_
_entity_poly.entity_id
_entity_poly.type
_entity_poly.pdbx_seq_one_letter_code
_entity_poly.pdbx_strand_id
1 'polypeptide(L)'
;MRPVCRRCSALLRQVQPFTSSSARSSTSRSASALLSKPSWSVASLLPPGSKADASATSTEKPISRAKLHHLLRLSALPLPESEAEESAMLRTLHSQLHFVRDVQSVDTTGVEPLRSLRDETTEGVAEAAIGLQDLQDALGKEIRFGHKKRPKRVRGEKVDPEGVEDWDPLKTASRTAGKYFVVQSRKEES
;
A
#
# COMPACT_ATOMS: atom_id res chain seq x y z
N MET A 1 -43.38 42.85 -11.84
CA MET A 1 -44.01 41.87 -10.92
C MET A 1 -44.09 40.52 -11.63
N ARG A 2 -43.06 39.67 -11.46
CA ARG A 2 -43.03 38.25 -11.86
C ARG A 2 -42.22 37.49 -10.79
N PRO A 3 -42.66 36.30 -10.35
CA PRO A 3 -42.08 35.63 -9.19
C PRO A 3 -40.81 34.84 -9.55
N VAL A 4 -39.81 34.92 -8.68
CA VAL A 4 -38.59 34.09 -8.73
C VAL A 4 -38.89 32.75 -8.07
N CYS A 5 -38.63 31.67 -8.80
CA CYS A 5 -38.79 30.28 -8.36
C CYS A 5 -37.76 29.94 -7.27
N ARG A 6 -38.24 29.55 -6.08
CA ARG A 6 -37.41 29.15 -4.92
C ARG A 6 -37.12 27.64 -4.92
N ARG A 7 -36.45 27.13 -5.95
CA ARG A 7 -35.92 25.75 -5.94
C ARG A 7 -34.56 25.71 -6.62
N CYS A 8 -33.55 26.22 -5.92
CA CYS A 8 -32.15 25.82 -6.01
C CYS A 8 -31.40 26.54 -4.90
N SER A 9 -31.19 25.87 -3.78
CA SER A 9 -30.21 26.31 -2.79
C SER A 9 -29.52 25.09 -2.20
N ALA A 10 -28.32 24.87 -2.74
CA ALA A 10 -27.12 24.43 -2.04
C ALA A 10 -27.16 23.08 -1.33
N LEU A 11 -26.44 22.15 -1.96
CA LEU A 11 -25.54 21.20 -1.31
C LEU A 11 -24.72 21.94 -0.23
N LEU A 12 -25.22 21.91 1.00
CA LEU A 12 -24.45 22.31 2.17
C LEU A 12 -23.57 21.13 2.54
N ARG A 13 -22.31 21.25 2.13
CA ARG A 13 -21.14 20.58 2.70
C ARG A 13 -21.30 20.55 4.22
N GLN A 14 -21.63 19.39 4.79
CA GLN A 14 -21.55 19.19 6.24
C GLN A 14 -20.05 19.16 6.60
N VAL A 15 -19.46 20.34 6.71
CA VAL A 15 -18.31 20.54 7.57
C VAL A 15 -18.86 20.26 8.96
N GLN A 16 -18.57 19.08 9.51
CA GLN A 16 -18.71 18.89 10.95
C GLN A 16 -17.88 20.01 11.58
N PRO A 17 -18.50 21.03 12.21
CA PRO A 17 -17.70 21.94 13.00
C PRO A 17 -17.04 21.06 14.05
N PHE A 18 -15.72 21.08 14.12
CA PHE A 18 -15.03 20.63 15.32
C PHE A 18 -15.51 21.60 16.41
N THR A 19 -16.63 21.27 17.05
CA THR A 19 -17.09 21.97 18.22
C THR A 19 -16.07 21.65 19.29
N SER A 20 -15.04 22.49 19.35
CA SER A 20 -14.31 22.70 20.59
C SER A 20 -15.34 23.25 21.56
N SER A 21 -16.04 22.32 22.21
CA SER A 21 -16.72 22.61 23.47
C SER A 21 -15.61 23.02 24.41
N SER A 22 -15.32 24.32 24.43
CA SER A 22 -14.59 24.96 25.51
C SER A 22 -15.51 24.89 26.72
N ALA A 23 -15.57 23.70 27.31
CA ALA A 23 -16.07 23.52 28.65
C ALA A 23 -15.18 24.41 29.51
N ARG A 24 -15.75 25.49 30.06
CA ARG A 24 -15.12 26.22 31.15
C ARG A 24 -15.04 25.28 32.34
N SER A 25 -14.03 24.41 32.37
CA SER A 25 -13.70 23.62 33.55
C SER A 25 -12.85 24.48 34.47
N SER A 26 -13.47 25.43 35.17
CA SER A 26 -12.86 26.07 36.34
C SER A 26 -12.93 25.11 37.53
N THR A 27 -12.15 24.04 37.44
CA THR A 27 -11.71 23.25 38.58
C THR A 27 -10.36 22.70 38.14
N SER A 28 -9.28 23.24 38.70
CA SER A 28 -7.92 22.71 38.54
C SER A 28 -7.87 21.34 39.21
N ARG A 29 -8.47 20.32 38.57
CA ARG A 29 -8.28 18.94 38.97
C ARG A 29 -6.78 18.69 38.89
N SER A 30 -6.15 18.43 40.03
CA SER A 30 -4.74 18.05 40.10
C SER A 30 -4.50 16.93 39.09
N ALA A 31 -3.41 17.02 38.32
CA ALA A 31 -3.04 16.00 37.35
C ALA A 31 -3.06 14.58 37.95
N SER A 32 -2.69 14.46 39.23
CA SER A 32 -2.75 13.20 40.00
C SER A 32 -4.17 12.63 40.11
N ALA A 33 -5.19 13.47 40.29
CA ALA A 33 -6.59 13.03 40.37
C ALA A 33 -7.15 12.60 39.00
N LEU A 34 -6.62 13.15 37.90
CA LEU A 34 -6.97 12.75 36.54
C LEU A 34 -6.29 11.43 36.14
N LEU A 35 -5.02 11.26 36.50
CA LEU A 35 -4.22 10.07 36.15
C LEU A 35 -4.47 8.87 37.08
N SER A 36 -5.11 9.08 38.25
CA SER A 36 -5.42 8.01 39.22
C SER A 36 -6.35 6.92 38.70
N LYS A 37 -7.15 7.21 37.67
CA LYS A 37 -8.08 6.27 37.03
C LYS A 37 -7.77 6.21 35.53
N PRO A 38 -6.74 5.46 35.10
CA PRO A 38 -6.47 5.31 33.68
C PRO A 38 -7.66 4.64 33.01
N SER A 39 -8.32 5.35 32.10
CA SER A 39 -9.50 4.83 31.38
C SER A 39 -9.12 3.74 30.39
N TRP A 40 -7.92 3.81 29.81
CA TRP A 40 -7.29 2.77 28.99
C TRP A 40 -5.77 2.82 29.12
N SER A 41 -5.14 1.65 28.99
CA SER A 41 -3.69 1.51 28.86
C SER A 41 -3.38 0.99 27.48
N VAL A 42 -2.34 1.53 26.82
CA VAL A 42 -1.87 1.00 25.53
C VAL A 42 -1.42 -0.47 25.67
N ALA A 43 -0.99 -0.88 26.87
CA ALA A 43 -0.59 -2.25 27.14
C ALA A 43 -1.75 -3.26 27.00
N SER A 44 -3.01 -2.83 27.13
CA SER A 44 -4.15 -3.74 26.91
C SER A 44 -4.46 -3.97 25.43
N LEU A 45 -3.90 -3.17 24.52
CA LEU A 45 -4.01 -3.35 23.07
C LEU A 45 -2.90 -4.24 22.50
N LEU A 46 -1.84 -4.51 23.27
CA LEU A 46 -0.78 -5.42 22.85
C LEU A 46 -1.22 -6.87 23.06
N PRO A 47 -0.80 -7.81 22.19
CA PRO A 47 -1.04 -9.21 22.42
C PRO A 47 -0.50 -9.61 23.81
N PRO A 48 -1.22 -10.40 24.62
CA PRO A 48 -0.77 -10.84 25.95
C PRO A 48 0.51 -11.71 25.97
N GLY A 49 1.18 -11.86 24.81
CA GLY A 49 2.25 -12.81 24.51
C GLY A 49 3.69 -12.31 24.68
N SER A 50 3.99 -11.36 25.59
CA SER A 50 5.32 -11.33 26.22
C SER A 50 5.43 -12.38 27.34
N LYS A 51 4.32 -13.01 27.73
CA LYS A 51 4.25 -14.21 28.55
C LYS A 51 3.80 -15.35 27.65
N ALA A 52 4.47 -16.49 27.75
CA ALA A 52 4.59 -17.52 26.72
C ALA A 52 3.30 -18.22 26.25
N ASP A 53 2.11 -17.89 26.78
CA ASP A 53 0.89 -18.65 26.52
C ASP A 53 -0.31 -17.73 26.33
N ALA A 54 -0.61 -17.38 25.08
CA ALA A 54 -1.89 -16.78 24.71
C ALA A 54 -2.36 -17.23 23.33
N SER A 55 -2.57 -18.55 23.21
CA SER A 55 -3.41 -19.12 22.16
C SER A 55 -4.83 -19.21 22.70
N ALA A 56 -5.65 -18.15 22.58
CA ALA A 56 -7.07 -18.30 22.94
C ALA A 56 -8.10 -17.34 22.31
N THR A 57 -7.74 -16.12 21.85
CA THR A 57 -8.80 -15.12 21.57
C THR A 57 -8.97 -14.72 20.10
N SER A 58 -8.13 -15.18 19.17
CA SER A 58 -8.36 -14.96 17.73
C SER A 58 -9.01 -16.19 17.10
N THR A 59 -10.21 -16.04 16.57
CA THR A 59 -10.99 -17.07 15.84
C THR A 59 -10.26 -17.62 14.60
N GLU A 60 -9.16 -17.00 14.19
CA GLU A 60 -8.36 -17.41 13.04
C GLU A 60 -7.16 -18.28 13.42
N LYS A 61 -6.88 -19.28 12.58
CA LYS A 61 -5.74 -20.19 12.77
C LYS A 61 -4.41 -19.43 12.78
N PRO A 62 -3.51 -19.70 13.75
CA PRO A 62 -2.17 -19.13 13.75
C PRO A 62 -1.40 -19.52 12.48
N ILE A 63 -0.40 -18.72 12.10
CA ILE A 63 0.41 -19.02 10.91
C ILE A 63 1.22 -20.29 11.17
N SER A 64 1.08 -21.26 10.27
CA SER A 64 1.86 -22.50 10.33
C SER A 64 3.27 -22.30 9.79
N ARG A 65 4.21 -23.15 10.24
CA ARG A 65 5.59 -23.24 9.74
C ARG A 65 5.66 -23.34 8.21
N ALA A 66 4.83 -24.21 7.62
CA ALA A 66 4.73 -24.35 6.17
C ALA A 66 4.33 -23.04 5.47
N LYS A 67 3.45 -22.25 6.09
CA LYS A 67 3.06 -20.94 5.56
C LYS A 67 4.17 -19.91 5.72
N LEU A 68 4.94 -19.94 6.81
CA LEU A 68 6.16 -19.13 6.94
C LEU A 68 7.16 -19.45 5.82
N HIS A 69 7.47 -20.73 5.58
CA HIS A 69 8.38 -21.14 4.51
C HIS A 69 7.88 -20.72 3.13
N HIS A 70 6.57 -20.79 2.92
CA HIS A 70 5.95 -20.28 1.69
C HIS A 70 6.15 -18.78 1.51
N LEU A 71 5.97 -17.99 2.58
CA LEU A 71 6.21 -16.54 2.55
C LEU A 71 7.67 -16.22 2.27
N LEU A 72 8.62 -16.91 2.90
CA LEU A 72 10.06 -16.72 2.65
C LEU A 72 10.40 -16.96 1.18
N ARG A 73 9.78 -17.99 0.56
CA ARG A 73 9.95 -18.26 -0.87
C ARG A 73 9.38 -17.16 -1.76
N LEU A 74 8.23 -16.59 -1.41
CA LEU A 74 7.63 -15.47 -2.16
C LEU A 74 8.47 -14.19 -2.04
N SER A 75 9.10 -13.97 -0.88
CA SER A 75 10.00 -12.84 -0.66
C SER A 75 11.44 -13.10 -1.12
N ALA A 76 11.71 -14.25 -1.77
CA ALA A 76 13.05 -14.69 -2.19
C ALA A 76 14.10 -14.68 -1.05
N LEU A 77 13.68 -15.00 0.17
CA LEU A 77 14.55 -15.15 1.34
C LEU A 77 14.95 -16.63 1.55
N PRO A 78 16.12 -16.89 2.17
CA PRO A 78 16.53 -18.24 2.52
C PRO A 78 15.61 -18.85 3.59
N LEU A 79 15.62 -20.18 3.70
CA LEU A 79 14.94 -20.88 4.78
C LEU A 79 15.73 -20.74 6.09
N PRO A 80 15.06 -20.76 7.26
CA PRO A 80 15.73 -20.70 8.55
C PRO A 80 16.70 -21.85 8.74
N GLU A 81 17.86 -21.56 9.30
CA GLU A 81 18.89 -22.57 9.59
C GLU A 81 18.57 -23.36 10.87
N SER A 82 17.79 -22.76 11.78
CA SER A 82 17.45 -23.34 13.08
C SER A 82 15.98 -23.17 13.46
N GLU A 83 15.47 -24.10 14.26
CA GLU A 83 14.10 -24.02 14.82
C GLU A 83 13.94 -22.81 15.77
N ALA A 84 15.02 -22.42 16.46
CA ALA A 84 15.01 -21.24 17.33
C ALA A 84 14.75 -19.96 16.52
N GLU A 85 15.44 -19.79 15.39
CA GLU A 85 15.23 -18.68 14.46
C GLU A 85 13.81 -18.72 13.86
N GLU A 86 13.35 -19.89 13.43
CA GLU A 86 11.99 -20.08 12.92
C GLU A 86 10.93 -19.65 13.95
N SER A 87 11.09 -20.05 15.21
CA SER A 87 10.18 -19.69 16.29
C SER A 87 10.19 -18.18 16.59
N ALA A 88 11.35 -17.53 16.51
CA ALA A 88 11.50 -16.08 16.68
C ALA A 88 10.83 -15.31 15.54
N MET A 89 10.93 -15.79 14.30
CA MET A 89 10.23 -15.24 13.14
C MET A 89 8.72 -15.38 13.28
N LEU A 90 8.22 -16.57 13.66
CA LEU A 90 6.78 -16.78 13.89
C LEU A 90 6.23 -15.87 14.99
N ARG A 91 6.97 -15.69 16.09
CA ARG A 91 6.58 -14.78 17.18
C ARG A 91 6.45 -13.34 16.67
N THR A 92 7.42 -12.88 15.89
CA THR A 92 7.40 -11.54 15.28
C THR A 92 6.21 -11.38 14.35
N LEU A 93 5.96 -12.37 13.49
CA LEU A 93 4.88 -12.35 12.52
C LEU A 93 3.50 -12.34 13.21
N HIS A 94 3.33 -13.11 14.30
CA HIS A 94 2.10 -13.08 15.09
C HIS A 94 1.87 -11.72 15.75
N SER A 95 2.92 -11.07 16.26
CA SER A 95 2.83 -9.72 16.83
C SER A 95 2.42 -8.68 15.77
N GLN A 96 3.04 -8.73 14.60
CA GLN A 96 2.70 -7.84 13.47
C GLN A 96 1.25 -8.04 13.01
N LEU A 97 0.80 -9.29 12.90
CA LEU A 97 -0.57 -9.59 12.50
C LEU A 97 -1.61 -9.15 13.52
N HIS A 98 -1.30 -9.25 14.82
CA HIS A 98 -2.19 -8.73 15.85
C HIS A 98 -2.44 -7.25 15.62
N PHE A 99 -1.37 -6.46 15.45
CA PHE A 99 -1.48 -5.04 15.18
C PHE A 99 -2.30 -4.74 13.92
N VAL A 100 -2.07 -5.46 12.83
CA VAL A 100 -2.83 -5.28 11.59
C VAL A 100 -4.31 -5.63 11.77
N ARG A 101 -4.62 -6.68 12.53
CA ARG A 101 -6.00 -7.08 12.83
C ARG A 101 -6.72 -6.04 13.67
N ASP A 102 -6.02 -5.40 14.61
CA ASP A 102 -6.60 -4.29 15.39
C ASP A 102 -6.97 -3.11 14.47
N VAL A 103 -6.13 -2.79 13.49
CA VAL A 103 -6.44 -1.77 12.46
C VAL A 103 -7.64 -2.20 11.60
N GLN A 104 -7.72 -3.47 11.22
CA GLN A 104 -8.84 -4.01 10.43
C GLN A 104 -10.17 -4.03 11.19
N SER A 105 -10.14 -4.03 12.53
CA SER A 105 -11.35 -4.04 13.36
C SER A 105 -12.11 -2.71 13.35
N VAL A 106 -11.50 -1.64 12.82
CA VAL A 106 -12.11 -0.32 12.71
C VAL A 106 -13.20 -0.33 11.63
N ASP A 107 -14.36 0.24 11.95
CA ASP A 107 -15.44 0.44 10.98
C ASP A 107 -14.99 1.41 9.88
N THR A 108 -14.94 0.88 8.65
CA THR A 108 -14.57 1.62 7.44
C THR A 108 -15.75 1.72 6.45
N THR A 109 -16.99 1.52 6.93
CA THR A 109 -18.18 1.61 6.08
C THR A 109 -18.29 2.99 5.42
N GLY A 110 -18.41 3.01 4.09
CA GLY A 110 -18.58 4.23 3.30
C GLY A 110 -17.29 5.02 3.03
N VAL A 111 -16.11 4.48 3.36
CA VAL A 111 -14.82 5.13 3.07
C VAL A 111 -14.16 4.48 1.85
N GLU A 112 -13.77 5.28 0.86
CA GLU A 112 -13.04 4.78 -0.32
C GLU A 112 -11.53 4.62 0.01
N PRO A 113 -10.87 3.51 -0.37
CA PRO A 113 -9.45 3.31 -0.07
C PRO A 113 -8.57 4.33 -0.80
N LEU A 114 -7.71 5.02 -0.04
CA LEU A 114 -6.70 5.90 -0.61
C LEU A 114 -5.61 5.07 -1.31
N ARG A 115 -5.48 5.23 -2.64
CA ARG A 115 -4.52 4.45 -3.46
C ARG A 115 -3.15 5.11 -3.55
N SER A 116 -3.12 6.43 -3.57
CA SER A 116 -1.91 7.21 -3.71
C SER A 116 -2.04 8.55 -2.99
N LEU A 117 -0.93 9.13 -2.56
CA LEU A 117 -0.92 10.50 -2.04
C LEU A 117 -0.94 11.48 -3.23
N ARG A 118 -2.11 11.61 -3.86
CA ARG A 118 -2.38 12.54 -4.97
C ARG A 118 -3.65 13.32 -4.69
N ASP A 119 -3.84 14.36 -5.49
CA ASP A 119 -5.11 15.06 -5.54
C ASP A 119 -6.14 14.19 -6.25
N GLU A 120 -6.95 13.46 -5.47
CA GLU A 120 -8.04 12.61 -5.95
C GLU A 120 -9.34 13.43 -6.19
N THR A 121 -9.28 14.77 -6.16
CA THR A 121 -10.40 15.60 -6.62
C THR A 121 -10.67 15.33 -8.10
N THR A 122 -11.90 15.60 -8.56
CA THR A 122 -12.25 15.44 -9.98
C THR A 122 -11.34 16.24 -10.91
N GLU A 123 -10.81 17.36 -10.42
CA GLU A 123 -9.87 18.22 -11.14
C GLU A 123 -8.48 17.56 -11.21
N GLY A 124 -7.93 17.11 -10.08
CA GLY A 124 -6.65 16.41 -10.04
C GLY A 124 -6.64 15.10 -10.84
N VAL A 125 -7.76 14.36 -10.84
CA VAL A 125 -7.94 13.17 -11.68
C VAL A 125 -7.97 13.55 -13.18
N ALA A 126 -8.66 14.63 -13.55
CA ALA A 126 -8.72 15.08 -14.94
C ALA A 126 -7.37 15.55 -15.47
N GLU A 127 -6.58 16.24 -14.65
CA GLU A 127 -5.22 16.68 -15.00
C GLU A 127 -4.24 15.50 -15.13
N ALA A 128 -4.34 14.50 -14.24
CA ALA A 128 -3.45 13.33 -14.28
C ALA A 128 -3.86 12.29 -15.34
N ALA A 129 -5.11 12.32 -15.82
CA ALA A 129 -5.61 11.39 -16.80
C ALA A 129 -5.11 11.75 -18.21
N ILE A 130 -4.39 10.83 -18.84
CA ILE A 130 -4.04 10.95 -20.26
C ILE A 130 -5.29 10.63 -21.09
N GLY A 131 -5.83 11.65 -21.74
CA GLY A 131 -7.05 11.56 -22.53
C GLY A 131 -6.83 11.01 -23.94
N LEU A 132 -7.94 10.76 -24.65
CA LEU A 132 -7.91 10.40 -26.07
C LEU A 132 -7.33 11.53 -26.94
N GLN A 133 -7.53 12.79 -26.52
CA GLN A 133 -6.99 13.94 -27.22
C GLN A 133 -5.46 13.94 -27.18
N ASP A 134 -4.88 13.66 -26.01
CA ASP A 134 -3.42 13.59 -25.82
C ASP A 134 -2.79 12.42 -26.60
N LEU A 135 -3.55 11.33 -26.78
CA LEU A 135 -3.12 10.16 -27.53
C LEU A 135 -3.43 10.25 -29.03
N GLN A 136 -4.13 11.28 -29.50
CA GLN A 136 -4.64 11.36 -30.87
C GLN A 136 -3.49 11.26 -31.90
N ASP A 137 -2.39 11.96 -31.66
CA ASP A 137 -1.22 11.95 -32.54
C ASP A 137 -0.51 10.59 -32.54
N ALA A 138 -0.40 9.96 -31.37
CA ALA A 138 0.22 8.63 -31.25
C ALA A 138 -0.64 7.54 -31.93
N LEU A 139 -1.97 7.62 -31.78
CA LEU A 139 -2.92 6.72 -32.43
C LEU A 139 -3.03 6.98 -33.94
N GLY A 140 -2.86 8.23 -34.39
CA GLY A 140 -2.85 8.61 -35.81
C GLY A 140 -1.67 8.01 -36.58
N LYS A 141 -0.55 7.73 -35.90
CA LYS A 141 0.63 7.06 -36.46
C LYS A 141 0.45 5.54 -36.61
N GLU A 142 -0.67 4.95 -36.17
CA GLU A 142 -0.91 3.51 -36.26
C GLU A 142 -1.31 3.09 -37.68
N ILE A 143 -0.79 1.95 -38.15
CA ILE A 143 -1.11 1.40 -39.46
C ILE A 143 -2.16 0.29 -39.30
N ARG A 144 -3.15 0.28 -40.19
CA ARG A 144 -4.11 -0.84 -40.29
C ARG A 144 -3.45 -2.02 -41.00
N PHE A 145 -3.30 -3.14 -40.30
CA PHE A 145 -2.59 -4.31 -40.79
C PHE A 145 -3.52 -5.51 -41.05
N GLY A 146 -3.20 -6.26 -42.11
CA GLY A 146 -3.89 -7.49 -42.49
C GLY A 146 -5.30 -7.31 -43.09
N HIS A 147 -5.94 -8.42 -43.44
CA HIS A 147 -7.26 -8.42 -44.09
C HIS A 147 -8.36 -7.79 -43.23
N LYS A 148 -8.30 -7.99 -41.90
CA LYS A 148 -9.25 -7.44 -40.92
C LYS A 148 -8.90 -6.00 -40.46
N LYS A 149 -7.91 -5.35 -41.08
CA LYS A 149 -7.52 -3.95 -40.85
C LYS A 149 -7.36 -3.57 -39.36
N ARG A 150 -6.75 -4.45 -38.56
CA ARG A 150 -6.54 -4.16 -37.13
C ARG A 150 -5.49 -3.06 -36.97
N PRO A 151 -5.71 -2.04 -36.12
CA PRO A 151 -4.70 -1.02 -35.85
C PRO A 151 -3.48 -1.67 -35.20
N LYS A 152 -2.28 -1.32 -35.69
CA LYS A 152 -1.00 -1.81 -35.21
C LYS A 152 -0.03 -0.64 -35.12
N ARG A 153 0.60 -0.48 -33.97
CA ARG A 153 1.69 0.48 -33.76
C ARG A 153 2.89 0.13 -34.62
N VAL A 154 3.41 1.12 -35.33
CA VAL A 154 4.59 0.97 -36.19
C VAL A 154 5.83 1.16 -35.33
N ARG A 155 6.62 0.11 -35.12
CA ARG A 155 7.91 0.17 -34.40
C ARG A 155 9.06 0.64 -35.32
N GLY A 156 8.78 1.59 -36.22
CA GLY A 156 9.65 1.91 -37.36
C GLY A 156 10.51 3.15 -37.18
N GLU A 157 10.07 4.11 -36.36
CA GLU A 157 10.89 5.23 -35.97
C GLU A 157 11.92 4.68 -34.98
N LYS A 158 13.15 4.42 -35.47
CA LYS A 158 14.30 4.27 -34.59
C LYS A 158 14.40 5.60 -33.85
N VAL A 159 13.95 5.61 -32.60
CA VAL A 159 14.29 6.70 -31.70
C VAL A 159 15.80 6.60 -31.57
N ASP A 160 16.52 7.53 -32.19
CA ASP A 160 17.98 7.59 -32.06
C ASP A 160 18.28 7.89 -30.58
N PRO A 161 18.87 6.94 -29.85
CA PRO A 161 19.12 7.10 -28.44
C PRO A 161 20.46 7.82 -28.17
N GLU A 162 21.05 8.44 -29.21
CA GLU A 162 22.35 9.10 -29.16
C GLU A 162 22.42 10.08 -27.97
N GLY A 163 23.35 9.83 -27.05
CA GLY A 163 23.57 10.63 -25.84
C GLY A 163 22.75 10.24 -24.60
N VAL A 164 21.75 9.35 -24.70
CA VAL A 164 20.94 8.86 -23.56
C VAL A 164 21.24 7.40 -23.22
N GLU A 165 21.57 6.57 -24.22
CA GLU A 165 21.89 5.14 -24.04
C GLU A 165 23.39 4.83 -23.95
N ASP A 166 24.26 5.83 -23.77
CA ASP A 166 25.72 5.63 -23.57
C ASP A 166 26.09 4.98 -22.22
N TRP A 167 25.10 4.48 -21.47
CA TRP A 167 25.35 3.75 -20.24
C TRP A 167 25.54 2.26 -20.54
N ASP A 168 26.65 1.69 -20.08
CA ASP A 168 26.89 0.25 -20.17
C ASP A 168 25.98 -0.49 -19.17
N PRO A 169 25.00 -1.29 -19.63
CA PRO A 169 24.08 -2.01 -18.75
C PRO A 169 24.77 -3.04 -17.86
N LEU A 170 25.98 -3.46 -18.24
CA LEU A 170 26.73 -4.50 -17.53
C LEU A 170 27.71 -3.92 -16.50
N LYS A 171 27.92 -2.60 -16.46
CA LYS A 171 28.92 -1.95 -15.60
C LYS A 171 28.73 -2.19 -14.10
N THR A 172 27.47 -2.30 -13.66
CA THR A 172 27.11 -2.51 -12.24
C THR A 172 27.01 -3.99 -11.88
N ALA A 173 27.12 -4.90 -12.86
CA ALA A 173 26.97 -6.32 -12.62
C ALA A 173 28.21 -6.91 -11.93
N SER A 174 28.00 -7.76 -10.93
CA SER A 174 29.09 -8.50 -10.29
C SER A 174 29.69 -9.59 -11.18
N ARG A 175 28.89 -10.16 -12.10
CA ARG A 175 29.29 -11.24 -13.00
C ARG A 175 28.67 -11.06 -14.37
N THR A 176 29.51 -11.13 -15.40
CA THR A 176 29.12 -11.00 -16.80
C THR A 176 29.85 -12.07 -17.61
N ALA A 177 29.21 -12.54 -18.68
CA ALA A 177 29.83 -13.37 -19.70
C ALA A 177 29.62 -12.68 -21.05
N GLY A 178 30.63 -11.94 -21.48
CA GLY A 178 30.53 -11.10 -22.67
C GLY A 178 29.41 -10.07 -22.52
N LYS A 179 28.35 -10.21 -23.32
CA LYS A 179 27.22 -9.26 -23.39
C LYS A 179 26.02 -9.66 -22.52
N TYR A 180 26.18 -10.63 -21.61
CA TYR A 180 25.09 -11.21 -20.84
C TYR A 180 25.36 -11.19 -19.34
N PHE A 181 24.30 -11.00 -18.55
CA PHE A 181 24.31 -11.26 -17.11
C PHE A 181 24.36 -12.78 -16.87
N VAL A 182 25.19 -13.21 -15.91
CA VAL A 182 25.31 -14.63 -15.55
C VAL A 182 24.73 -14.85 -14.17
N VAL A 183 23.74 -15.72 -14.09
CA VAL A 183 23.13 -16.18 -12.83
C VAL A 183 23.43 -17.67 -12.68
N GLN A 184 23.86 -18.09 -11.49
CA GLN A 184 24.04 -19.52 -11.19
C GLN A 184 22.67 -20.20 -11.10
N SER A 185 22.38 -21.11 -12.03
CA SER A 185 21.22 -21.97 -11.96
C SER A 185 21.48 -23.12 -10.97
N ARG A 186 21.28 -22.84 -9.67
CA ARG A 186 21.39 -23.78 -8.53
C ARG A 186 22.83 -24.24 -8.22
N LYS A 187 23.12 -24.43 -6.93
CA LYS A 187 24.37 -24.96 -6.38
C LYS A 187 24.30 -26.48 -6.35
N GLU A 188 25.34 -27.18 -6.83
CA GLU A 188 25.53 -28.61 -6.56
C GLU A 188 25.51 -28.83 -5.04
N GLU A 189 24.80 -29.86 -4.58
CA GLU A 189 24.80 -30.29 -3.19
C GLU A 189 26.25 -30.67 -2.79
N SER A 190 26.81 -29.96 -1.81
CA SER A 190 28.06 -30.29 -1.12
C SER A 190 27.81 -30.23 0.36
#